data_AF-A0A2A4T2B7-F1
#
_entry.id   AF-A0A2A4T2B7-F1
#
_cell.length_a   1.000
_cell.length_b   1.000
_cell.length_c   1.000
_cell.angle_alpha   90.00
_cell.angle_beta   90.00
_cell.angle_gamma   90.00
#
_symmetry.space_group_name_H-M   'P 1'
#
loop_
_entity.id
_entity.type
_entity.pdbx_description
1 polymer ?
#
loop_
_entity_poly.entity_id
_entity_poly.type
_entity_poly.pdbx_seq_one_letter_code
_entity_poly.pdbx_strand_id
1 'polypeptide(L)'
;MTKECKGEIKVFVQLNGWARGTYPLIYDDNISRSSIIKSAEGKKRNIVDLFNKNNHDFDRYFLEFIGHILRKHKITKIRMNYYYISKTWKFDDIILDGHPMC
;
A
#
# COMPACT_ATOMS: atom_id res chain seq x y z
N MET A 1 10.49 7.46 0.79
CA MET A 1 10.29 7.24 -0.67
C MET A 1 10.72 8.48 -1.45
N THR A 2 11.24 8.34 -2.68
CA THR A 2 11.55 9.49 -3.56
C THR A 2 10.28 10.13 -4.13
N LYS A 3 10.36 11.38 -4.62
CA LYS A 3 9.23 12.05 -5.28
C LYS A 3 8.75 11.29 -6.52
N GLU A 4 9.68 10.76 -7.30
CA GLU A 4 9.40 9.96 -8.50
C GLU A 4 8.65 8.67 -8.17
N CYS A 5 9.12 7.90 -7.18
CA CYS A 5 8.43 6.70 -6.70
C CYS A 5 6.99 6.99 -6.27
N LYS A 6 6.76 8.10 -5.53
CA LYS A 6 5.41 8.52 -5.12
C LYS A 6 4.54 8.87 -6.32
N GLY A 7 5.10 9.50 -7.35
CA GLY A 7 4.41 9.83 -8.59
C GLY A 7 3.97 8.58 -9.35
N GLU A 8 4.88 7.63 -9.54
CA GLU A 8 4.60 6.36 -10.24
C GLU A 8 3.52 5.55 -9.51
N ILE A 9 3.62 5.40 -8.18
CA ILE A 9 2.59 4.69 -7.39
C ILE A 9 1.23 5.37 -7.57
N LYS A 10 1.16 6.70 -7.48
CA LYS A 10 -0.10 7.44 -7.64
C LYS A 10 -0.72 7.19 -9.01
N VAL A 11 0.04 7.32 -10.08
CA VAL A 11 -0.45 7.10 -11.45
C VAL A 11 -0.89 5.65 -11.64
N PHE A 12 -0.08 4.68 -11.20
CA PHE A 12 -0.38 3.26 -11.34
C PHE A 12 -1.66 2.87 -10.59
N VAL A 13 -1.80 3.28 -9.32
CA VAL A 13 -2.97 2.98 -8.50
C VAL A 13 -4.24 3.67 -9.04
N GLN A 14 -4.12 4.88 -9.60
CA GLN A 14 -5.22 5.57 -10.27
C GLN A 14 -5.68 4.85 -11.54
N LEU A 15 -4.74 4.47 -12.42
CA LEU A 15 -5.05 3.74 -13.66
C LEU A 15 -5.74 2.41 -13.40
N ASN A 16 -5.42 1.76 -12.28
CA ASN A 16 -6.03 0.50 -11.86
C ASN A 16 -7.31 0.67 -11.02
N GLY A 17 -7.87 1.88 -10.89
CA GLY A 17 -9.15 2.12 -10.21
C GLY A 17 -9.10 2.12 -8.68
N TRP A 18 -7.91 2.00 -8.09
CA TRP A 18 -7.66 1.93 -6.65
C TRP A 18 -7.46 3.30 -6.00
N ALA A 19 -7.44 4.38 -6.79
CA ALA A 19 -7.41 5.74 -6.29
C ALA A 19 -8.45 6.59 -7.01
N ARG A 20 -9.56 6.87 -6.32
CA ARG A 20 -10.52 7.93 -6.64
C ARG A 20 -11.00 8.53 -5.33
N GLY A 21 -10.62 9.76 -5.04
CA GLY A 21 -11.06 10.45 -3.84
C GLY A 21 -10.28 11.71 -3.53
N THR A 22 -10.80 12.46 -2.56
CA THR A 22 -10.25 13.70 -1.99
C THR A 22 -9.04 13.47 -1.08
N TYR A 23 -8.76 12.22 -0.68
CA TYR A 23 -7.68 11.90 0.25
C TYR A 23 -6.39 11.54 -0.49
N PRO A 24 -5.23 12.06 -0.05
CA PRO A 24 -3.96 11.67 -0.63
C PRO A 24 -3.72 10.17 -0.41
N LEU A 25 -3.31 9.46 -1.47
CA LEU A 25 -2.87 8.06 -1.38
C LEU A 25 -1.61 7.93 -0.52
N ILE A 26 -0.71 8.91 -0.63
CA ILE A 26 0.56 8.95 0.08
C ILE A 26 0.66 10.29 0.81
N TYR A 27 0.84 10.24 2.14
CA TYR A 27 1.14 11.38 3.00
C TYR A 27 2.55 11.19 3.56
N ASP A 28 3.46 12.11 3.29
CA ASP A 28 4.90 11.91 3.49
C ASP A 28 5.37 10.60 2.85
N ASP A 29 5.75 9.61 3.67
CA ASP A 29 6.14 8.27 3.24
C ASP A 29 5.15 7.18 3.69
N ASN A 30 3.95 7.59 4.11
CA ASN A 30 2.87 6.73 4.55
C ASN A 30 1.83 6.50 3.44
N ILE A 31 1.51 5.24 3.15
CA ILE A 31 0.41 4.88 2.25
C ILE A 31 -0.90 4.78 3.06
N SER A 32 -1.89 5.58 2.67
CA SER A 32 -3.20 5.64 3.32
C SER A 32 -4.07 4.44 2.94
N ARG A 33 -4.31 3.54 3.90
CA ARG A 33 -5.29 2.44 3.76
C ARG A 33 -6.68 2.96 3.43
N SER A 34 -7.10 4.04 4.08
CA SER A 34 -8.41 4.66 3.89
C SER A 34 -8.65 5.07 2.43
N SER A 35 -7.60 5.55 1.74
CA SER A 35 -7.69 5.94 0.33
C SER A 35 -7.92 4.72 -0.58
N ILE A 36 -7.34 3.57 -0.23
CA ILE A 36 -7.49 2.31 -0.96
C ILE A 36 -8.86 1.68 -0.69
N ILE A 37 -9.26 1.56 0.58
CA ILE A 37 -10.52 0.95 1.01
C ILE A 37 -11.73 1.71 0.41
N LYS A 38 -11.68 3.04 0.41
CA LYS A 38 -12.78 3.89 -0.09
C LYS A 38 -12.80 4.04 -1.61
N SER A 39 -11.82 3.51 -2.33
CA SER A 39 -11.74 3.56 -3.79
C SER A 39 -12.87 2.76 -4.46
N ALA A 40 -13.10 2.99 -5.76
CA ALA A 40 -14.12 2.26 -6.51
C ALA A 40 -13.85 0.74 -6.51
N GLU A 41 -12.62 0.33 -6.77
CA GLU A 41 -12.22 -1.09 -6.69
C GLU A 41 -12.29 -1.63 -5.26
N GLY A 42 -11.91 -0.83 -4.26
CA GLY A 42 -12.02 -1.21 -2.85
C GLY A 42 -13.45 -1.56 -2.45
N LYS A 43 -14.42 -0.74 -2.86
CA LYS A 43 -15.86 -0.98 -2.65
C LYS A 43 -16.36 -2.20 -3.44
N LYS A 44 -16.00 -2.29 -4.72
CA LYS A 44 -16.42 -3.39 -5.62
C LYS A 44 -15.97 -4.76 -5.10
N ARG A 45 -14.78 -4.85 -4.52
CA ARG A 45 -14.19 -6.09 -3.99
C ARG A 45 -14.51 -6.34 -2.52
N ASN A 46 -15.35 -5.50 -1.91
CA ASN A 46 -15.70 -5.56 -0.50
C ASN A 46 -14.46 -5.65 0.43
N ILE A 47 -13.45 -4.84 0.13
CA ILE A 47 -12.15 -4.85 0.84
C ILE A 47 -12.30 -4.53 2.33
N VAL A 48 -13.37 -3.85 2.74
CA VAL A 48 -13.68 -3.57 4.15
C VAL A 48 -13.74 -4.87 4.95
N ASP A 49 -14.40 -5.91 4.43
CA ASP A 49 -14.52 -7.19 5.12
C ASP A 49 -13.18 -7.94 5.18
N LEU A 50 -12.38 -7.86 4.12
CA LEU A 50 -11.02 -8.42 4.11
C LEU A 50 -10.12 -7.71 5.14
N PHE A 51 -10.17 -6.38 5.16
CA PHE A 51 -9.43 -5.55 6.10
C PHE A 51 -9.81 -5.84 7.56
N ASN A 52 -11.11 -6.00 7.84
CA ASN A 52 -11.60 -6.31 9.19
C ASN A 52 -11.18 -7.71 9.65
N LYS A 53 -11.00 -8.67 8.73
CA LYS A 53 -10.55 -10.03 9.05
C LYS A 53 -9.04 -10.11 9.27
N ASN A 54 -8.26 -9.51 8.37
CA ASN A 54 -6.80 -9.49 8.45
C ASN A 54 -6.22 -8.26 7.75
N ASN A 55 -5.99 -7.19 8.52
CA ASN A 55 -5.46 -5.94 7.98
C ASN A 55 -4.00 -6.07 7.49
N HIS A 56 -3.23 -7.04 7.99
CA HIS A 56 -1.85 -7.26 7.59
C HIS A 56 -1.76 -7.95 6.25
N ASP A 57 -2.58 -8.98 6.02
CA ASP A 57 -2.66 -9.61 4.70
C ASP A 57 -3.17 -8.63 3.65
N PHE A 58 -4.13 -7.77 3.99
CA PHE A 58 -4.56 -6.67 3.12
C PHE A 58 -3.37 -5.77 2.72
N ASP A 59 -2.58 -5.32 3.70
CA ASP A 59 -1.41 -4.50 3.41
C ASP A 59 -0.40 -5.24 2.54
N ARG A 60 -0.14 -6.52 2.80
CA ARG A 60 0.78 -7.36 2.01
C ARG A 60 0.32 -7.48 0.56
N TYR A 61 -0.97 -7.75 0.31
CA TYR A 61 -1.53 -7.80 -1.04
C TYR A 61 -1.36 -6.46 -1.77
N PHE A 62 -1.61 -5.35 -1.09
CA PHE A 62 -1.46 -4.04 -1.71
C PHE A 62 0.02 -3.72 -2.01
N LEU A 63 0.92 -4.03 -1.07
CA LEU A 63 2.36 -3.83 -1.23
C LEU A 63 2.95 -4.72 -2.33
N GLU A 64 2.45 -5.94 -2.50
CA GLU A 64 2.79 -6.79 -3.63
C GLU A 64 2.30 -6.20 -4.96
N PHE A 65 1.06 -5.71 -4.99
CA PHE A 65 0.47 -5.07 -6.16
C PHE A 65 1.30 -3.88 -6.68
N ILE A 66 1.78 -3.01 -5.78
CA ILE A 66 2.70 -1.90 -6.15
C ILE A 66 4.18 -2.30 -6.12
N GLY A 67 4.49 -3.56 -5.79
CA GLY A 67 5.84 -4.02 -5.45
C GLY A 67 6.84 -3.87 -6.58
N HIS A 68 6.39 -3.94 -7.84
CA HIS A 68 7.26 -3.70 -9.00
C HIS A 68 7.81 -2.27 -9.05
N ILE A 69 7.04 -1.26 -8.64
CA ILE A 69 7.49 0.14 -8.56
C ILE A 69 8.48 0.28 -7.39
N LEU A 70 8.17 -0.32 -6.25
CA LEU A 70 9.03 -0.29 -5.07
C LEU A 70 10.41 -0.91 -5.36
N ARG A 71 10.43 -2.05 -6.09
CA ARG A 71 11.67 -2.69 -6.55
C ARG A 71 12.46 -1.80 -7.50
N LYS A 72 11.80 -1.18 -8.49
CA LYS A 72 12.45 -0.24 -9.44
C LYS A 72 13.17 0.88 -8.70
N HIS A 73 12.57 1.40 -7.63
CA HIS A 73 13.11 2.50 -6.81
C HIS A 73 13.97 2.04 -5.63
N LYS A 74 14.31 0.74 -5.53
CA LYS A 74 15.09 0.13 -4.44
C LYS A 74 14.55 0.45 -3.04
N ILE A 75 13.23 0.61 -2.91
CA ILE A 75 12.58 0.82 -1.63
C ILE A 75 12.43 -0.53 -0.94
N THR A 76 12.90 -0.66 0.30
CA THR A 76 12.82 -1.92 1.07
C THR A 76 11.99 -1.81 2.34
N LYS A 77 11.55 -0.59 2.68
CA LYS A 77 10.72 -0.30 3.84
C LYS A 77 9.62 0.69 3.47
N ILE A 78 8.38 0.34 3.79
CA ILE A 78 7.20 1.18 3.54
C ILE A 78 6.43 1.33 4.84
N ARG A 79 5.92 2.54 5.06
CA ARG A 79 4.99 2.84 6.13
C ARG A 79 3.57 2.79 5.58
N MET A 80 2.73 2.01 6.26
CA MET A 80 1.28 2.13 6.24
C MET A 80 0.86 2.49 7.67
N ASN A 81 -0.11 1.77 8.25
CA ASN A 81 -0.36 1.84 9.69
C ASN A 81 0.76 1.19 10.51
N TYR A 82 1.46 0.22 9.92
CA TYR A 82 2.68 -0.39 10.44
C TYR A 82 3.82 -0.19 9.44
N TYR A 83 5.04 -0.46 9.89
CA TYR A 83 6.17 -0.59 8.99
C TYR A 83 6.20 -2.00 8.42
N TYR A 84 6.37 -2.07 7.11
CA TYR A 84 6.59 -3.31 6.38
C TYR A 84 7.94 -3.25 5.70
N ILE A 85 8.68 -4.35 5.77
CA ILE A 85 9.93 -4.53 5.04
C ILE A 85 9.82 -5.70 4.08
N SER A 86 10.50 -5.56 2.95
CA SER A 86 10.60 -6.61 1.94
C SER A 86 11.74 -6.29 0.97
N LYS A 87 12.43 -7.32 0.50
CA LYS A 87 13.45 -7.15 -0.57
C LYS A 87 12.84 -7.34 -1.94
N THR A 88 11.80 -8.16 -2.03
CA THR A 88 11.18 -8.55 -3.30
C THR A 88 9.78 -7.98 -3.48
N TRP A 89 9.13 -7.53 -2.41
CA TRP A 89 7.70 -7.17 -2.39
C TRP A 89 6.83 -8.26 -2.99
N LYS A 90 7.17 -9.52 -2.73
CA LYS A 90 6.28 -10.67 -2.93
C LYS A 90 5.54 -10.93 -1.62
N PHE A 91 4.31 -11.40 -1.69
CA PHE A 91 3.45 -11.60 -0.51
C PHE A 91 4.22 -12.25 0.66
N ASP A 92 4.81 -13.42 0.42
CA ASP A 92 5.53 -14.23 1.41
C ASP A 92 6.79 -13.59 2.01
N ASP A 93 7.39 -12.62 1.32
CA ASP A 93 8.60 -11.90 1.74
C ASP A 93 8.29 -10.57 2.46
N ILE A 94 7.02 -10.18 2.55
CA ILE A 94 6.61 -8.96 3.24
C ILE A 94 6.38 -9.30 4.72
N ILE A 95 7.20 -8.70 5.59
CA ILE A 95 7.13 -8.89 7.03
C ILE A 95 6.87 -7.55 7.74
N LEU A 96 6.19 -7.64 8.88
CA LEU A 96 6.04 -6.54 9.81
C LEU A 96 7.38 -6.23 10.46
N ASP A 97 7.80 -4.98 10.38
CA ASP A 97 8.90 -4.46 11.19
C ASP A 97 8.29 -4.08 12.55
N GLY A 98 8.64 -4.84 13.59
CA GLY A 98 7.94 -4.96 14.88
C GLY A 98 7.89 -3.73 15.78
N HIS A 99 7.79 -2.53 15.21
CA HIS A 99 7.47 -1.30 15.91
C HIS A 99 5.98 -0.96 15.71
N PRO A 100 5.07 -1.46 16.56
CA PRO A 100 3.77 -0.82 16.71
C PRO A 100 4.01 0.60 17.28
N MET A 101 3.33 1.61 16.72
CA MET A 101 3.19 2.86 17.46
C MET A 101 2.15 2.63 18.56
N CYS A 102 2.57 2.91 19.79
CA CYS A 102 1.69 3.16 20.92
C CYS A 102 0.73 4.30 20.62
#